data_AF-A0A3A4ZJD8-F1
#
_entry.id   AF-A0A3A4ZJD8-F1
#
_cell.length_a   1.000
_cell.length_b   1.000
_cell.length_c   1.000
_cell.angle_alpha   90.00
_cell.angle_beta   90.00
_cell.angle_gamma   90.00
#
_symmetry.space_group_name_H-M   'P 1'
#
loop_
_entity.id
_entity.type
_entity.pdbx_description
1 polymer ?
#
loop_
_entity_poly.entity_id
_entity_poly.type
_entity_poly.pdbx_seq_one_letter_code
_entity_poly.pdbx_strand_id
1 'polypeptide(L)'
;MKLHKSWRFLILGLFIILVSPLLLQRMLMKSEDKFAAPKENAQTVQFQVGKSATLDGIANNLVYYGFIKDENAFKEAVLKSKDNLEGREGAIVLENGNSINTQAAYNISQSMTAWEIASILLNEGEKESCTHGCPPGLFYPEVLPGGEMAPTLQEQYRWVENYEDCVKAGGQTYSEQYLEKTGGPDHCVSPDGEKEFIKGEEGWEKAVGG
;
A
#
# COMPACT_ATOMS: atom_id res chain seq x y z
N MET A 1 61.64 -5.65 37.16
CA MET A 1 61.00 -5.13 35.93
C MET A 1 60.03 -6.17 35.36
N LYS A 2 58.81 -6.33 35.91
CA LYS A 2 57.80 -7.31 35.44
C LYS A 2 56.34 -6.83 35.52
N LEU A 3 56.10 -5.55 35.80
CA LEU A 3 54.73 -5.03 36.05
C LEU A 3 53.95 -4.65 34.78
N HIS A 4 54.59 -4.47 33.62
CA HIS A 4 53.91 -3.92 32.44
C HIS A 4 53.08 -4.92 31.63
N LYS A 5 53.29 -6.24 31.81
CA LYS A 5 52.64 -7.26 30.97
C LYS A 5 51.23 -7.60 31.45
N SER A 6 50.99 -7.59 32.77
CA SER A 6 49.69 -7.92 33.36
C SER A 6 48.63 -6.85 33.10
N TRP A 7 49.02 -5.58 33.06
CA TRP A 7 48.08 -4.47 32.84
C TRP A 7 47.49 -4.46 31.42
N ARG A 8 48.26 -4.91 30.41
CA ARG A 8 47.80 -5.06 29.03
C ARG A 8 46.68 -6.10 28.89
N PHE A 9 46.75 -7.20 29.63
CA PHE A 9 45.71 -8.24 29.63
C PHE A 9 44.45 -7.80 30.38
N LEU A 10 44.61 -7.03 31.46
CA LEU A 10 43.48 -6.42 32.19
C LEU A 10 42.73 -5.39 31.34
N ILE A 11 43.44 -4.54 30.60
CA ILE A 11 42.83 -3.53 29.71
C ILE A 11 42.13 -4.20 28.52
N LEU A 12 42.74 -5.22 27.89
CA LEU A 12 42.09 -5.99 26.81
C LEU A 12 40.85 -6.75 27.29
N GLY A 13 40.90 -7.35 28.48
CA GLY A 13 39.75 -8.02 29.09
C GLY A 13 38.58 -7.06 29.36
N LEU A 14 38.87 -5.88 29.93
CA LEU A 14 37.87 -4.82 30.17
C LEU A 14 37.27 -4.27 28.87
N PHE A 15 38.07 -4.14 27.80
CA PHE A 15 37.58 -3.69 26.49
C PHE A 15 36.62 -4.69 25.86
N ILE A 16 36.91 -6.00 25.95
CA ILE A 16 36.01 -7.05 25.44
C ILE A 16 34.71 -7.08 26.24
N ILE A 17 34.77 -6.94 27.57
CA ILE A 17 33.59 -6.91 28.44
C ILE A 17 32.69 -5.69 28.17
N LEU A 18 33.26 -4.54 27.79
CA LEU A 18 32.49 -3.32 27.50
C LEU A 18 31.98 -3.25 26.06
N VAL A 19 32.74 -3.76 25.08
CA VAL A 19 32.38 -3.66 23.64
C VAL A 19 31.45 -4.79 23.19
N SER A 20 31.57 -5.98 23.78
CA SER A 20 30.70 -7.13 23.50
C SER A 20 29.20 -6.85 23.72
N PRO A 21 28.74 -6.35 24.89
CA PRO A 21 27.33 -6.07 25.11
C PRO A 21 26.80 -4.95 24.20
N LEU A 22 27.64 -3.98 23.82
CA LEU A 22 27.26 -2.90 22.90
C LEU A 22 27.04 -3.41 21.47
N LEU A 23 27.88 -4.35 21.01
CA LEU A 23 27.71 -5.01 19.71
C LEU A 23 26.47 -5.91 19.69
N LEU A 24 26.22 -6.65 20.78
CA LEU A 24 24.99 -7.45 20.92
C LEU A 24 23.73 -6.56 20.92
N GLN A 25 23.74 -5.45 21.66
CA GLN A 25 22.64 -4.50 21.66
C GLN A 25 22.35 -3.93 20.27
N ARG A 26 23.39 -3.56 19.51
CA ARG A 26 23.23 -3.08 18.13
C ARG A 26 22.66 -4.15 17.19
N MET A 27 23.08 -5.41 17.36
CA MET A 27 22.56 -6.54 16.59
C MET A 27 21.07 -6.79 16.91
N LEU A 28 20.69 -6.73 18.19
CA LEU A 28 19.31 -6.92 18.63
C LEU A 28 18.40 -5.80 18.13
N MET A 29 18.81 -4.53 18.30
CA MET A 29 18.06 -3.37 17.78
C MET A 29 17.85 -3.45 16.26
N LYS A 30 18.87 -3.86 15.51
CA LYS A 30 18.77 -4.03 14.05
C LYS A 30 17.82 -5.17 13.65
N SER A 31 17.69 -6.19 14.50
CA SER A 31 16.77 -7.31 14.28
C SER A 31 15.31 -6.97 14.61
N GLU A 32 15.05 -5.97 15.44
CA GLU A 32 13.68 -5.51 15.72
C GLU A 32 13.20 -4.49 14.69
N ASP A 33 14.11 -3.65 14.16
CA ASP A 33 13.77 -2.65 13.17
C ASP A 33 13.15 -3.24 11.89
N LYS A 34 13.55 -4.45 11.47
CA LYS A 34 12.99 -5.13 10.29
C LYS A 34 11.49 -5.47 10.43
N PHE A 35 10.98 -5.55 11.66
CA PHE A 35 9.55 -5.78 11.93
C PHE A 35 8.78 -4.49 12.22
N ALA A 36 9.48 -3.38 12.45
CA ALA A 36 8.85 -2.11 12.79
C ALA A 36 8.09 -1.52 11.59
N ALA A 37 7.08 -0.72 11.89
CA ALA A 37 6.30 0.00 10.89
C ALA A 37 7.20 0.88 10.01
N PRO A 38 6.98 0.91 8.67
CA PRO A 38 7.69 1.81 7.77
C PRO A 38 7.44 3.30 8.03
N LYS A 39 6.24 3.68 8.52
CA LYS A 39 5.84 5.06 8.78
C LYS A 39 5.25 5.19 10.19
N GLU A 40 5.33 6.37 10.80
CA GLU A 40 4.67 6.61 12.10
C GLU A 40 3.16 6.83 11.94
N ASN A 41 2.76 7.50 10.86
CA ASN A 41 1.36 7.80 10.56
C ASN A 41 1.10 7.49 9.09
N ALA A 42 0.10 6.67 8.81
CA ALA A 42 -0.35 6.35 7.47
C ALA A 42 -1.84 6.01 7.47
N GLN A 43 -2.49 6.24 6.33
CA GLN A 43 -3.89 5.91 6.17
C GLN A 43 -4.08 4.40 6.05
N THR A 44 -5.22 3.91 6.53
CA THR A 44 -5.65 2.53 6.30
C THR A 44 -6.13 2.39 4.87
N VAL A 45 -5.68 1.33 4.21
CA VAL A 45 -6.12 0.93 2.87
C VAL A 45 -6.63 -0.51 2.92
N GLN A 46 -7.45 -0.88 1.96
CA GLN A 46 -7.82 -2.27 1.72
C GLN A 46 -6.78 -2.93 0.83
N PHE A 47 -6.17 -4.01 1.31
CA PHE A 47 -5.29 -4.88 0.55
C PHE A 47 -6.03 -6.15 0.14
N GLN A 48 -6.06 -6.42 -1.16
CA GLN A 48 -6.76 -7.56 -1.74
C GLN A 48 -5.81 -8.74 -1.97
N VAL A 49 -6.20 -9.91 -1.46
CA VAL A 49 -5.51 -11.17 -1.73
C VAL A 49 -6.30 -11.96 -2.76
N GLY A 50 -5.79 -12.02 -3.99
CA GLY A 50 -6.42 -12.75 -5.09
C GLY A 50 -6.36 -14.28 -4.93
N LYS A 51 -7.19 -14.99 -5.71
CA LYS A 51 -7.32 -16.47 -5.66
C LYS A 51 -6.00 -17.22 -5.87
N SER A 52 -5.10 -16.69 -6.72
CA SER A 52 -3.81 -17.31 -7.05
C SER A 52 -2.64 -16.71 -6.28
N ALA A 53 -2.89 -15.93 -5.22
CA ALA A 53 -1.85 -15.35 -4.41
C ALA A 53 -1.03 -16.42 -3.68
N THR A 54 0.24 -16.13 -3.44
CA THR A 54 1.14 -16.93 -2.60
C THR A 54 1.66 -16.07 -1.45
N LEU A 55 2.15 -16.68 -0.37
CA LEU A 55 2.78 -15.92 0.72
C LEU A 55 3.95 -15.06 0.21
N ASP A 56 4.76 -15.59 -0.70
CA ASP A 56 5.85 -14.86 -1.34
C ASP A 56 5.34 -13.66 -2.14
N GLY A 57 4.27 -13.85 -2.93
CA GLY A 57 3.67 -12.77 -3.71
C GLY A 57 3.08 -11.67 -2.82
N ILE A 58 2.41 -12.06 -1.73
CA ILE A 58 1.92 -11.11 -0.72
C ILE A 58 3.08 -10.32 -0.12
N ALA A 59 4.10 -11.01 0.38
CA ALA A 59 5.24 -10.38 1.02
C ALA A 59 6.00 -9.44 0.07
N ASN A 60 6.21 -9.87 -1.18
CA ASN A 60 6.86 -9.05 -2.20
C ASN A 60 6.06 -7.77 -2.50
N ASN A 61 4.74 -7.88 -2.67
CA ASN A 61 3.87 -6.72 -2.87
C ASN A 61 3.93 -5.77 -1.67
N LEU A 62 3.81 -6.29 -0.45
CA LEU A 62 3.85 -5.45 0.76
C LEU A 62 5.21 -4.73 0.92
N VAL A 63 6.33 -5.33 0.53
CA VAL A 63 7.63 -4.63 0.48
C VAL A 63 7.63 -3.57 -0.61
N TYR A 64 7.19 -3.92 -1.83
CA TYR A 64 7.20 -3.03 -2.99
C TYR A 64 6.38 -1.74 -2.77
N TYR A 65 5.22 -1.88 -2.14
CA TYR A 65 4.36 -0.75 -1.75
C TYR A 65 4.69 -0.18 -0.35
N GLY A 66 5.78 -0.63 0.28
CA GLY A 66 6.29 -0.04 1.51
C GLY A 66 5.40 -0.23 2.75
N PHE A 67 4.60 -1.29 2.82
CA PHE A 67 3.82 -1.69 4.01
C PHE A 67 4.65 -2.47 5.02
N ILE A 68 5.73 -3.13 4.57
CA ILE A 68 6.71 -3.80 5.41
C ILE A 68 8.12 -3.45 4.94
N LYS A 69 9.10 -3.56 5.85
CA LYS A 69 10.51 -3.25 5.55
C LYS A 69 11.30 -4.44 4.99
N ASP A 70 10.91 -5.66 5.35
CA ASP A 70 11.67 -6.87 5.03
C ASP A 70 10.73 -8.07 4.80
N GLU A 71 10.91 -8.74 3.66
CA GLU A 71 10.09 -9.86 3.23
C GLU A 71 10.21 -11.07 4.18
N ASN A 72 11.43 -11.38 4.62
CA ASN A 72 11.70 -12.56 5.46
C ASN A 72 11.21 -12.32 6.89
N ALA A 73 11.38 -11.11 7.41
CA ALA A 73 10.81 -10.71 8.70
C ALA A 73 9.30 -10.87 8.69
N PHE A 74 8.63 -10.44 7.62
CA PHE A 74 7.19 -10.59 7.52
C PHE A 74 6.75 -12.05 7.44
N LYS A 75 7.40 -12.89 6.63
CA LYS A 75 7.13 -14.34 6.59
C LYS A 75 7.32 -14.98 7.97
N GLU A 76 8.40 -14.61 8.66
CA GLU A 76 8.66 -15.04 10.03
C GLU A 76 7.53 -14.61 10.99
N ALA A 77 7.02 -13.38 10.84
CA ALA A 77 5.90 -12.88 11.63
C ALA A 77 4.63 -13.70 11.37
N VAL A 78 4.28 -13.95 10.11
CA VAL A 78 3.11 -14.78 9.74
C VAL A 78 3.20 -16.19 10.31
N LEU A 79 4.37 -16.82 10.27
CA LEU A 79 4.60 -18.18 10.78
C LEU A 79 4.62 -18.27 12.31
N LYS A 80 4.87 -17.16 13.02
CA LYS A 80 4.93 -17.13 14.48
C LYS A 80 3.68 -16.51 15.11
N SER A 81 2.89 -15.79 14.34
CA SER A 81 1.60 -15.26 14.76
C SER A 81 0.57 -16.36 14.91
N LYS A 82 -0.38 -16.13 15.82
CA LYS A 82 -1.47 -17.05 16.09
C LYS A 82 -2.58 -16.85 15.05
N ASP A 83 -2.93 -17.93 14.36
CA ASP A 83 -4.17 -18.03 13.61
C ASP A 83 -5.28 -18.55 14.54
N ASN A 84 -6.41 -17.83 14.60
CA ASN A 84 -7.58 -18.21 15.38
C ASN A 84 -8.76 -18.64 14.49
N LEU A 85 -8.59 -18.64 13.17
CA LEU A 85 -9.63 -18.98 12.21
C LEU A 85 -9.25 -20.27 11.47
N GLU A 86 -10.27 -21.02 11.08
CA GLU A 86 -10.08 -22.04 10.07
C GLU A 86 -10.08 -21.37 8.69
N GLY A 87 -9.05 -21.66 7.89
CA GLY A 87 -8.95 -21.18 6.52
C GLY A 87 -10.14 -21.62 5.67
N ARG A 88 -10.66 -20.71 4.86
CA ARG A 88 -11.74 -20.99 3.91
C ARG A 88 -11.23 -21.82 2.73
N GLU A 89 -12.16 -22.34 1.93
CA GLU A 89 -11.82 -23.00 0.67
C GLU A 89 -10.96 -22.07 -0.21
N GLY A 90 -9.79 -22.57 -0.64
CA GLY A 90 -8.83 -21.80 -1.42
C GLY A 90 -7.91 -20.89 -0.61
N ALA A 91 -7.92 -20.95 0.74
CA ALA A 91 -6.94 -20.27 1.57
C ALA A 91 -5.51 -20.80 1.32
N ILE A 92 -4.54 -19.92 1.50
CA ILE A 92 -3.12 -20.27 1.52
C ILE A 92 -2.84 -20.96 2.85
N VAL A 93 -2.61 -22.26 2.83
CA VAL A 93 -2.23 -23.03 4.02
C VAL A 93 -0.70 -23.01 4.16
N LEU A 94 -0.23 -22.64 5.34
CA LEU A 94 1.18 -22.49 5.67
C LEU A 94 1.73 -23.75 6.35
N GLU A 95 3.05 -23.86 6.40
CA GLU A 95 3.74 -25.04 6.96
C GLU A 95 3.43 -25.30 8.44
N ASN A 96 3.11 -24.27 9.21
CA ASN A 96 2.75 -24.34 10.62
C ASN A 96 1.24 -24.60 10.86
N GLY A 97 0.46 -24.78 9.79
CA GLY A 97 -0.99 -24.97 9.85
C GLY A 97 -1.81 -23.67 9.86
N ASN A 98 -1.17 -22.50 9.92
CA ASN A 98 -1.87 -21.22 9.76
C ASN A 98 -2.41 -21.07 8.33
N SER A 99 -3.39 -20.19 8.17
CA SER A 99 -4.07 -19.96 6.91
C SER A 99 -4.30 -18.48 6.62
N ILE A 100 -4.12 -18.08 5.36
CA ILE A 100 -4.50 -16.75 4.86
C ILE A 100 -5.60 -16.93 3.84
N ASN A 101 -6.76 -16.32 4.09
CA ASN A 101 -7.88 -16.40 3.16
C ASN A 101 -7.55 -15.68 1.84
N THR A 102 -7.78 -16.36 0.72
CA THR A 102 -7.77 -15.72 -0.60
C THR A 102 -9.17 -15.23 -0.97
N GLN A 103 -9.26 -14.41 -2.02
CA GLN A 103 -10.49 -13.71 -2.40
C GLN A 103 -11.05 -12.92 -1.22
N ALA A 104 -10.14 -12.25 -0.51
CA ALA A 104 -10.43 -11.51 0.71
C ALA A 104 -9.73 -10.15 0.69
N ALA A 105 -10.36 -9.19 1.35
CA ALA A 105 -9.83 -7.87 1.60
C ALA A 105 -9.37 -7.76 3.06
N TYR A 106 -8.31 -6.98 3.26
CA TYR A 106 -7.67 -6.77 4.56
C TYR A 106 -7.39 -5.29 4.78
N ASN A 107 -7.84 -4.74 5.89
CA ASN A 107 -7.56 -3.35 6.24
C ASN A 107 -6.17 -3.23 6.87
N ILE A 108 -5.21 -2.65 6.16
CA ILE A 108 -3.82 -2.50 6.63
C ILE A 108 -3.33 -1.07 6.48
N SER A 109 -2.28 -0.70 7.22
CA SER A 109 -1.64 0.61 7.16
C SER A 109 -0.13 0.48 7.23
N GLN A 110 0.61 1.41 6.62
CA GLN A 110 2.07 1.48 6.74
C GLN A 110 2.54 1.93 8.13
N SER A 111 1.62 2.31 9.01
CA SER A 111 1.90 2.54 10.44
C SER A 111 1.80 1.27 11.27
N MET A 112 1.47 0.13 10.66
CA MET A 112 1.46 -1.16 11.32
C MET A 112 2.82 -1.86 11.20
N THR A 113 3.19 -2.57 12.25
CA THR A 113 4.33 -3.49 12.27
C THR A 113 4.04 -4.72 11.41
N ALA A 114 5.10 -5.44 11.04
CA ALA A 114 4.96 -6.72 10.35
C ALA A 114 4.13 -7.75 11.15
N TRP A 115 4.16 -7.67 12.49
CA TRP A 115 3.37 -8.51 13.38
C TRP A 115 1.88 -8.19 13.33
N GLU A 116 1.53 -6.91 13.31
CA GLU A 116 0.13 -6.46 13.20
C GLU A 116 -0.45 -6.83 11.84
N ILE A 117 0.28 -6.57 10.75
CA ILE A 117 -0.15 -6.97 9.40
C ILE A 117 -0.30 -8.49 9.32
N ALA A 118 0.63 -9.27 9.88
CA ALA A 118 0.52 -10.72 9.94
C ALA A 118 -0.74 -11.18 10.70
N SER A 119 -1.04 -10.56 11.85
CA SER A 119 -2.23 -10.85 12.64
C SER A 119 -3.52 -10.59 11.83
N ILE A 120 -3.57 -9.47 11.10
CA ILE A 120 -4.70 -9.09 10.24
C ILE A 120 -4.88 -10.10 9.11
N LEU A 121 -3.80 -10.49 8.42
CA LEU A 121 -3.90 -11.45 7.31
C LEU A 121 -4.44 -12.83 7.74
N LEU A 122 -4.09 -13.25 8.95
CA LEU A 122 -4.55 -14.54 9.50
C LEU A 122 -5.99 -14.45 10.02
N ASN A 123 -6.39 -13.33 10.63
CA ASN A 123 -7.60 -13.29 11.46
C ASN A 123 -8.72 -12.38 10.95
N GLU A 124 -8.49 -11.50 9.98
CA GLU A 124 -9.42 -10.40 9.67
C GLU A 124 -9.81 -10.31 8.18
N GLY A 125 -9.60 -11.38 7.42
CA GLY A 125 -9.95 -11.38 6.00
C GLY A 125 -11.45 -11.33 5.75
N GLU A 126 -11.93 -10.24 5.17
CA GLU A 126 -13.33 -10.08 4.77
C GLU A 126 -13.56 -10.68 3.39
N LYS A 127 -14.66 -11.42 3.19
CA LYS A 127 -14.97 -11.99 1.87
C LYS A 127 -15.36 -10.86 0.90
N GLU A 128 -14.64 -10.73 -0.20
CA GLU A 128 -15.10 -9.85 -1.26
C GLU A 128 -16.24 -10.52 -2.04
N SER A 129 -17.43 -9.92 -1.97
CA SER A 129 -18.51 -10.27 -2.90
C SER A 129 -18.38 -9.41 -4.14
N CYS A 130 -17.79 -9.93 -5.22
CA CYS A 130 -17.66 -9.20 -6.47
C CYS A 130 -18.98 -9.10 -7.27
N THR A 131 -20.13 -9.12 -6.58
CA THR A 131 -21.47 -9.05 -7.18
C THR A 131 -21.71 -7.75 -7.94
N HIS A 132 -20.94 -6.70 -7.63
CA HIS A 132 -20.97 -5.40 -8.30
C HIS A 132 -19.60 -4.99 -8.88
N GLY A 133 -18.72 -5.96 -9.13
CA GLY A 133 -17.32 -5.75 -9.52
C GLY A 133 -16.39 -5.74 -8.30
N CYS A 134 -15.19 -6.31 -8.44
CA CYS A 134 -14.14 -6.16 -7.42
C CYS A 134 -13.41 -4.82 -7.69
N PRO A 135 -12.92 -4.10 -6.66
CA PRO A 135 -12.09 -2.93 -6.89
C PRO A 135 -10.86 -3.34 -7.72
N PRO A 136 -10.44 -2.56 -8.73
CA PRO A 136 -9.31 -2.94 -9.58
C PRO A 136 -8.00 -2.90 -8.78
N GLY A 137 -7.15 -3.90 -8.99
CA GLY A 137 -5.79 -3.93 -8.44
C GLY A 137 -5.68 -4.61 -7.07
N LEU A 138 -4.55 -4.36 -6.39
CA LEU A 138 -4.22 -4.97 -5.09
C LEU A 138 -4.57 -4.10 -3.90
N PHE A 139 -4.76 -2.79 -4.11
CA PHE A 139 -4.98 -1.82 -3.05
C PHE A 139 -6.15 -0.90 -3.39
N TYR A 140 -6.97 -0.59 -2.40
CA TYR A 140 -8.02 0.42 -2.49
C TYR A 140 -7.99 1.37 -1.28
N PRO A 141 -7.82 2.70 -1.48
CA PRO A 141 -7.50 3.36 -2.75
C PRO A 141 -6.17 2.85 -3.35
N GLU A 142 -5.95 3.11 -4.64
CA GLU A 142 -4.71 2.71 -5.33
C GLU A 142 -3.48 3.36 -4.68
N VAL A 143 -2.39 2.59 -4.65
CA VAL A 143 -1.13 2.98 -4.00
C VAL A 143 0.01 2.83 -5.00
N LEU A 144 0.89 3.83 -5.05
CA LEU A 144 2.13 3.85 -5.84
C LEU A 144 3.25 3.08 -5.14
N PRO A 145 4.28 2.63 -5.88
CA PRO A 145 5.49 2.04 -5.29
C PRO A 145 6.06 2.96 -4.20
N GLY A 146 6.43 2.40 -3.04
CA GLY A 146 6.81 3.18 -1.85
C GLY A 146 5.65 3.61 -0.94
N GLY A 147 4.41 3.32 -1.34
CA GLY A 147 3.25 3.44 -0.48
C GLY A 147 2.63 4.84 -0.42
N GLU A 148 2.81 5.62 -1.47
CA GLU A 148 2.10 6.89 -1.62
C GLU A 148 0.74 6.62 -2.26
N MET A 149 -0.33 7.25 -1.78
CA MET A 149 -1.62 7.11 -2.46
C MET A 149 -1.51 7.65 -3.89
N ALA A 150 -2.04 6.91 -4.85
CA ALA A 150 -2.16 7.42 -6.21
C ALA A 150 -3.06 8.67 -6.19
N PRO A 151 -2.70 9.72 -6.94
CA PRO A 151 -3.52 10.92 -7.00
C PRO A 151 -4.90 10.57 -7.57
N THR A 152 -5.97 11.12 -6.97
CA THR A 152 -7.32 10.90 -7.48
C THR A 152 -7.48 11.51 -8.87
N LEU A 153 -8.49 11.08 -9.65
CA LEU A 153 -8.76 11.69 -10.96
C LEU A 153 -8.94 13.21 -10.84
N GLN A 154 -9.64 13.67 -9.80
CA GLN A 154 -9.84 15.10 -9.51
C GLN A 154 -8.52 15.84 -9.26
N GLU A 155 -7.55 15.20 -8.61
CA GLU A 155 -6.23 15.78 -8.39
C GLU A 155 -5.41 15.82 -9.68
N GLN A 156 -5.47 14.77 -10.50
CA GLN A 156 -4.79 14.67 -11.78
C GLN A 156 -5.29 15.73 -12.78
N TYR A 157 -6.60 16.00 -12.80
CA TYR A 157 -7.24 16.96 -13.70
C TYR A 157 -7.54 18.31 -13.03
N ARG A 158 -6.90 18.62 -11.89
CA ARG A 158 -7.06 19.92 -11.21
C ARG A 158 -6.69 21.10 -12.10
N TRP A 159 -5.71 20.93 -12.98
CA TRP A 159 -5.23 21.94 -13.93
C TRP A 159 -6.23 22.25 -15.06
N VAL A 160 -7.29 21.45 -15.22
CA VAL A 160 -8.32 21.68 -16.23
C VAL A 160 -9.24 22.80 -15.74
N GLU A 161 -9.04 24.01 -16.25
CA GLU A 161 -9.72 25.22 -15.81
C GLU A 161 -10.60 25.87 -16.90
N ASN A 162 -10.49 25.45 -18.15
CA ASN A 162 -11.27 25.96 -19.29
C ASN A 162 -11.53 24.87 -20.34
N TYR A 163 -12.30 25.22 -21.37
CA TYR A 163 -12.68 24.33 -22.46
C TYR A 163 -11.46 23.76 -23.20
N GLU A 164 -10.48 24.60 -23.54
CA GLU A 164 -9.27 24.18 -24.27
C GLU A 164 -8.44 23.16 -23.47
N ASP A 165 -8.31 23.38 -22.17
CA ASP A 165 -7.66 22.44 -21.27
C ASP A 165 -8.41 21.12 -21.19
N CYS A 166 -9.75 21.16 -21.16
CA CYS A 166 -10.59 19.97 -21.15
C CYS A 166 -10.39 19.11 -22.41
N VAL A 167 -10.40 19.74 -23.59
CA VAL A 167 -10.13 19.04 -24.86
C VAL A 167 -8.71 18.46 -24.88
N LYS A 168 -7.72 19.23 -24.42
CA LYS A 168 -6.33 18.77 -24.33
C LYS A 168 -6.15 17.61 -23.36
N ALA A 169 -6.93 17.58 -22.28
CA ALA A 169 -6.96 16.49 -21.32
C ALA A 169 -7.63 15.22 -21.86
N GLY A 170 -8.22 15.27 -23.06
CA GLY A 170 -8.99 14.16 -23.62
C GLY A 170 -10.40 14.06 -23.05
N GLY A 171 -10.97 15.18 -22.61
CA GLY A 171 -12.36 15.26 -22.15
C GLY A 171 -13.35 14.85 -23.24
N GLN A 172 -14.54 14.44 -22.81
CA GLN A 172 -15.60 14.01 -23.72
C GLN A 172 -16.25 15.23 -24.36
N THR A 173 -16.18 15.33 -25.69
CA THR A 173 -16.83 16.41 -26.46
C THR A 173 -18.07 15.90 -27.17
N TYR A 174 -19.00 16.80 -27.47
CA TYR A 174 -20.10 16.48 -28.38
C TYR A 174 -19.58 16.22 -29.79
N SER A 175 -20.26 15.33 -30.52
CA SER A 175 -19.90 15.04 -31.90
C SER A 175 -20.34 16.18 -32.83
N GLU A 176 -19.58 16.43 -33.89
CA GLU A 176 -19.91 17.45 -34.90
C GLU A 176 -21.33 17.29 -35.44
N GLN A 177 -21.76 16.04 -35.69
CA GLN A 177 -23.10 15.72 -36.18
C GLN A 177 -24.22 16.07 -35.18
N TYR A 178 -23.96 16.00 -33.88
CA TYR A 178 -24.92 16.39 -32.85
C TYR A 178 -25.08 17.91 -32.83
N LEU A 179 -23.97 18.64 -32.90
CA LEU A 179 -23.93 20.10 -32.92
C LEU A 179 -24.62 20.68 -34.16
N GLU A 180 -24.43 20.07 -35.33
CA GLU A 180 -25.14 20.46 -36.55
C GLU A 180 -26.67 20.30 -36.44
N LYS A 181 -27.15 19.34 -35.65
CA LYS A 181 -28.58 19.09 -35.45
C LYS A 181 -29.21 19.99 -34.41
N THR A 182 -28.51 20.29 -33.32
CA THR A 182 -29.05 21.05 -32.19
C THR A 182 -28.76 22.55 -32.29
N GLY A 183 -27.71 22.95 -33.03
CA GLY A 183 -27.22 24.32 -33.07
C GLY A 183 -26.69 24.81 -31.72
N GLY A 184 -26.45 23.89 -30.77
CA GLY A 184 -25.92 24.21 -29.45
C GLY A 184 -24.43 24.57 -29.47
N PRO A 185 -23.92 25.22 -28.41
CA PRO A 185 -22.50 25.50 -28.28
C PRO A 185 -21.69 24.20 -28.11
N ASP A 186 -20.37 24.25 -28.32
CA ASP A 186 -19.51 23.09 -28.07
C ASP A 186 -19.35 22.85 -26.56
N HIS A 187 -19.56 21.62 -26.12
CA HIS A 187 -19.34 21.19 -24.72
C HIS A 187 -18.13 20.29 -24.60
N CYS A 188 -17.44 20.37 -23.46
CA CYS A 188 -16.42 19.41 -23.06
C CYS A 188 -16.62 19.03 -21.59
N VAL A 189 -16.75 17.73 -21.33
CA VAL A 189 -16.78 17.18 -19.97
C VAL A 189 -15.39 16.66 -19.62
N SER A 190 -14.84 17.10 -18.50
CA SER A 190 -13.49 16.71 -18.06
C SER A 190 -13.37 15.19 -17.85
N PRO A 191 -12.17 14.60 -18.00
CA PRO A 191 -12.00 13.15 -17.85
C PRO A 191 -12.32 12.59 -16.45
N ASP A 192 -12.29 13.43 -15.41
CA ASP A 192 -12.76 13.09 -14.06
C ASP A 192 -14.29 13.15 -13.92
N GLY A 193 -15.01 13.63 -14.95
CA GLY A 193 -16.47 13.68 -15.00
C GLY A 193 -17.11 14.74 -14.10
N GLU A 194 -16.34 15.67 -13.52
CA GLU A 194 -16.86 16.64 -12.55
C GLU A 194 -17.19 18.00 -13.17
N LYS A 195 -16.46 18.41 -14.22
CA LYS A 195 -16.56 19.75 -14.81
C LYS A 195 -17.03 19.67 -16.25
N GLU A 196 -18.02 20.49 -16.57
CA GLU A 196 -18.48 20.73 -17.93
C GLU A 196 -18.14 22.17 -18.32
N PHE A 197 -17.54 22.31 -19.51
CA PHE A 197 -17.12 23.58 -20.08
C PHE A 197 -17.87 23.85 -21.38
N ILE A 198 -18.32 25.09 -21.55
CA ILE A 198 -18.94 25.56 -22.79
C ILE A 198 -17.95 26.46 -23.52
N LYS A 199 -17.70 26.16 -24.79
CA LYS A 199 -16.73 26.89 -25.60
C LYS A 199 -17.11 28.36 -25.75
N GLY A 200 -16.19 29.25 -25.37
CA GLY A 200 -16.38 30.70 -25.42
C GLY A 200 -17.04 31.30 -24.18
N GLU A 201 -17.40 30.48 -23.18
CA GLU A 201 -17.86 30.93 -21.87
C GLU A 201 -16.74 30.82 -20.82
N GLU A 202 -16.79 31.67 -19.80
CA GLU A 202 -15.86 31.62 -18.68
C GLU A 202 -16.40 30.72 -17.56
N GLY A 203 -15.52 29.89 -17.00
CA GLY A 203 -15.85 29.01 -15.88
C GLY A 203 -16.35 27.63 -16.31
N TRP A 204 -16.95 26.91 -15.37
CA TRP A 204 -17.46 25.55 -15.56
C TRP A 204 -18.71 25.31 -14.72
N GLU A 205 -19.52 24.36 -15.17
CA GLU A 205 -20.67 23.85 -14.43
C GLU A 205 -20.41 22.41 -13.98
N LYS A 206 -21.07 21.99 -12.90
CA LYS A 206 -20.97 20.60 -12.45
C LYS A 206 -21.62 19.69 -13.49
N ALA A 207 -20.85 18.76 -14.05
CA ALA A 207 -21.37 17.85 -15.07
C ALA A 207 -22.53 17.00 -14.50
N VAL A 208 -23.62 16.91 -15.25
CA VAL A 208 -24.85 16.23 -14.82
C VAL A 208 -24.99 14.92 -15.58
N GLY A 209 -24.18 13.93 -15.21
CA GLY A 209 -24.28 12.57 -15.76
C GLY A 209 -22.92 11.97 -16.14
N GLY A 210 -22.33 11.25 -15.19
CA GLY A 210 -21.33 10.21 -15.42
C GLY A 210 -21.90 8.85 -15.05
#